data_AF-A0A136NLH2-F1
#
_entry.id   AF-A0A136NLH2-F1
#
_cell.length_a   1.000
_cell.length_b   1.000
_cell.length_c   1.000
_cell.angle_alpha   90.00
_cell.angle_beta   90.00
_cell.angle_gamma   90.00
#
_symmetry.space_group_name_H-M   'P 1'
#
loop_
_entity.id
_entity.type
_entity.pdbx_description
1 polymer ?
#
loop_
_entity_poly.entity_id
_entity_poly.type
_entity_poly.pdbx_seq_one_letter_code
_entity_poly.pdbx_strand_id
1 'polypeptide(L)'
;MSDSSPAVQELVTRWNGFLKKIEARYYEVLQQTEAPLDNVIANLQYDTIIIHNICNGLKNQTVTQLSEKADQAGSKFEKEMRAAGASSGLVYQERGKTHVLKNWMDVDYLKFENKLFARAAKKILENVKSHIDEKKLHRCTQCAADLKINVFSFMAVNIKCESCGSVNTYQPDDRVRALEHYVIVPLAEECAFEEKLKARTDKGAMKEYYKKYYGYLIQNIPDKAKYYERDLHERLTNPMFTNF
;
A
#
# COMPACT_ATOMS: atom_id res chain seq x y z
N MET A 1 45.94 13.28 -8.16
CA MET A 1 45.92 12.47 -9.40
C MET A 1 45.72 10.97 -9.10
N SER A 2 44.91 10.60 -8.09
CA SER A 2 44.67 9.18 -7.72
C SER A 2 43.29 8.65 -8.12
N ASP A 3 42.29 9.53 -8.28
CA ASP A 3 40.91 9.17 -8.66
C ASP A 3 40.79 8.58 -10.07
N SER A 4 41.71 8.94 -10.97
CA SER A 4 41.81 8.40 -12.33
C SER A 4 42.75 7.20 -12.42
N SER A 5 43.25 6.67 -11.30
CA SER A 5 44.15 5.51 -11.35
C SER A 5 43.39 4.27 -11.87
N PRO A 6 44.07 3.38 -12.62
CA PRO A 6 43.43 2.16 -13.13
C PRO A 6 42.78 1.32 -12.03
N ALA A 7 43.43 1.22 -10.86
CA ALA A 7 42.91 0.47 -9.71
C ALA A 7 41.60 1.06 -9.17
N VAL A 8 41.50 2.39 -9.06
CA VAL A 8 40.27 3.06 -8.61
C VAL A 8 39.15 2.88 -9.64
N GLN A 9 39.46 2.98 -10.94
CA GLN A 9 38.47 2.79 -12.01
C GLN A 9 37.95 1.34 -12.08
N GLU A 10 38.82 0.36 -11.84
CA GLU A 10 38.42 -1.05 -11.75
C GLU A 10 37.47 -1.29 -10.57
N LEU A 11 37.78 -0.72 -9.40
CA LEU A 11 36.92 -0.81 -8.21
C LEU A 11 35.54 -0.19 -8.46
N VAL A 12 35.48 1.00 -9.08
CA VAL A 12 34.22 1.66 -9.45
C VAL A 12 33.42 0.82 -10.45
N THR A 13 34.09 0.24 -11.45
CA THR A 13 33.44 -0.63 -12.45
C THR A 13 32.84 -1.86 -11.78
N ARG A 14 33.60 -2.53 -10.91
CA ARG A 14 33.14 -3.69 -10.13
C ARG A 14 31.98 -3.32 -9.21
N TRP A 15 32.03 -2.15 -8.58
CA TRP A 15 30.97 -1.66 -7.71
C TRP A 15 29.66 -1.41 -8.45
N ASN A 16 29.72 -0.70 -9.58
CA ASN A 16 28.53 -0.49 -10.42
C ASN A 16 27.96 -1.81 -10.94
N GLY A 17 28.82 -2.76 -11.33
CA GLY A 17 28.40 -4.09 -11.75
C GLY A 17 27.73 -4.88 -10.61
N PHE A 18 28.21 -4.74 -9.39
CA PHE A 18 27.58 -5.34 -8.21
C PHE A 18 26.20 -4.74 -7.93
N LEU A 19 26.05 -3.41 -7.95
CA LEU A 19 24.75 -2.75 -7.72
C LEU A 19 23.72 -3.17 -8.77
N LYS A 20 24.11 -3.26 -10.05
CA LYS A 20 23.24 -3.78 -11.12
C LYS A 20 22.80 -5.22 -10.89
N LYS A 21 23.64 -6.07 -10.28
CA LYS A 21 23.26 -7.44 -9.91
C LYS A 21 22.24 -7.47 -8.78
N ILE A 22 22.32 -6.52 -7.83
CA ILE A 22 21.29 -6.38 -6.79
C ILE A 22 19.96 -5.97 -7.40
N GLU A 23 19.96 -4.99 -8.31
CA GLU A 23 18.78 -4.57 -9.07
C GLU A 23 18.17 -5.72 -9.89
N ALA A 24 19.00 -6.48 -10.61
CA ALA A 24 18.52 -7.64 -11.36
C ALA A 24 17.92 -8.71 -10.43
N ARG A 25 18.53 -8.95 -9.27
CA ARG A 25 18.02 -9.92 -8.29
C ARG A 25 16.68 -9.49 -7.69
N TYR A 26 16.49 -8.18 -7.48
CA TYR A 26 15.21 -7.63 -7.03
C TYR A 26 14.07 -8.02 -7.99
N TYR A 27 14.25 -7.78 -9.30
CA TYR A 27 13.23 -8.12 -10.29
C TYR A 27 13.04 -9.61 -10.48
N GLU A 28 14.12 -10.39 -10.43
CA GLU A 28 14.05 -11.84 -10.54
C GLU A 28 13.12 -12.44 -9.48
N VAL A 29 13.25 -12.00 -8.21
CA VAL A 29 12.43 -12.48 -7.10
C VAL A 29 10.96 -12.07 -7.28
N LEU A 30 10.69 -10.84 -7.70
CA LEU A 30 9.31 -10.40 -7.95
C LEU A 30 8.66 -11.15 -9.12
N GLN A 31 9.39 -11.35 -10.22
CA GLN A 31 8.89 -12.07 -11.39
C GLN A 31 8.58 -13.54 -11.07
N GLN A 32 9.43 -14.20 -10.26
CA GLN A 32 9.20 -15.58 -9.84
C GLN A 32 7.94 -15.74 -8.97
N THR A 33 7.41 -14.65 -8.41
CA THR A 33 6.26 -14.68 -7.49
C THR A 33 4.95 -14.23 -8.13
N GLU A 34 4.98 -13.71 -9.36
CA GLU A 34 3.80 -13.20 -10.07
C GLU A 34 2.73 -14.29 -10.30
N ALA A 35 3.07 -15.40 -10.97
CA ALA A 35 2.12 -16.48 -11.22
C ALA A 35 1.57 -17.15 -9.94
N PRO A 36 2.40 -17.43 -8.91
CA PRO A 36 1.88 -17.86 -7.60
C PRO A 36 0.91 -16.87 -6.96
N LEU A 37 1.20 -15.56 -7.01
CA LEU A 37 0.33 -14.53 -6.46
C LEU A 37 -1.01 -14.46 -7.21
N ASP A 38 -1.00 -14.60 -8.53
CA ASP A 38 -2.22 -14.64 -9.33
C ASP A 38 -3.14 -15.79 -8.92
N ASN A 39 -2.56 -16.96 -8.66
CA ASN A 39 -3.30 -18.11 -8.14
C ASN A 39 -3.87 -17.84 -6.74
N VAL A 40 -3.10 -17.24 -5.85
CA VAL A 40 -3.58 -16.86 -4.51
C VAL A 40 -4.74 -15.88 -4.63
N ILE A 41 -4.61 -14.82 -5.44
CA ILE A 41 -5.67 -13.82 -5.65
C ILE A 41 -6.93 -14.48 -6.18
N ALA A 42 -6.82 -15.32 -7.20
CA ALA A 42 -7.97 -15.99 -7.82
C ALA A 42 -8.81 -16.79 -6.80
N ASN A 43 -8.17 -17.29 -5.74
CA ASN A 43 -8.80 -18.09 -4.69
C ASN A 43 -9.15 -17.31 -3.42
N LEU A 44 -8.83 -16.01 -3.33
CA LEU A 44 -9.25 -15.16 -2.21
C LEU A 44 -10.77 -15.19 -2.07
N GLN A 45 -11.26 -15.06 -0.85
CA GLN A 45 -12.69 -15.04 -0.55
C GLN A 45 -13.09 -13.67 0.00
N TYR A 46 -12.72 -13.38 1.26
CA TYR A 46 -13.26 -12.24 2.02
C TYR A 46 -12.21 -11.42 2.77
N ASP A 47 -10.94 -11.84 2.80
CA ASP A 47 -9.86 -11.15 3.49
C ASP A 47 -8.56 -11.15 2.68
N THR A 48 -7.61 -10.30 3.08
CA THR A 48 -6.27 -10.19 2.46
C THR A 48 -5.13 -10.63 3.37
N ILE A 49 -5.39 -11.44 4.41
CA ILE A 49 -4.37 -11.81 5.40
C ILE A 49 -3.22 -12.58 4.74
N ILE A 50 -3.56 -13.51 3.84
CA ILE A 50 -2.56 -14.29 3.09
C ILE A 50 -1.70 -13.36 2.22
N ILE A 51 -2.31 -12.38 1.54
CA ILE A 51 -1.58 -11.39 0.73
C ILE A 51 -0.62 -10.59 1.61
N HIS A 52 -1.06 -10.12 2.78
CA HIS A 52 -0.22 -9.39 3.71
C HIS A 52 1.02 -10.20 4.15
N ASN A 53 0.83 -11.47 4.48
CA ASN A 53 1.94 -12.34 4.88
C ASN A 53 2.94 -12.57 3.74
N ILE A 54 2.46 -12.78 2.51
CA ILE A 54 3.32 -12.91 1.33
C ILE A 54 4.07 -11.61 1.08
N CYS A 55 3.40 -10.45 1.13
CA CYS A 55 4.03 -9.14 0.97
C CYS A 55 5.14 -8.91 2.01
N ASN A 56 4.92 -9.27 3.27
CA ASN A 56 5.97 -9.11 4.29
C ASN A 56 7.20 -9.99 3.98
N GLY A 57 6.97 -11.24 3.57
CA GLY A 57 8.03 -12.15 3.15
C GLY A 57 8.82 -11.63 1.94
N LEU A 58 8.10 -11.16 0.91
CA LEU A 58 8.70 -10.59 -0.30
C LEU A 58 9.49 -9.32 0.01
N LYS A 59 8.92 -8.39 0.78
CA LYS A 59 9.62 -7.17 1.19
C LYS A 59 10.91 -7.48 1.91
N ASN A 60 10.91 -8.45 2.81
CA ASN A 60 12.11 -8.88 3.51
C ASN A 60 13.17 -9.38 2.53
N GLN A 61 12.79 -10.21 1.55
CA GLN A 61 13.72 -10.77 0.57
C GLN A 61 14.24 -9.75 -0.44
N THR A 62 13.37 -8.87 -0.96
CA THR A 62 13.69 -7.97 -2.07
C THR A 62 14.21 -6.61 -1.60
N VAL A 63 13.73 -6.09 -0.48
CA VAL A 63 14.13 -4.78 0.02
C VAL A 63 15.14 -4.93 1.15
N THR A 64 14.77 -5.59 2.25
CA THR A 64 15.59 -5.63 3.48
C THR A 64 16.93 -6.35 3.24
N GLN A 65 16.89 -7.61 2.84
CA GLN A 65 18.10 -8.43 2.69
C GLN A 65 19.01 -7.93 1.57
N LEU A 66 18.45 -7.46 0.45
CA LEU A 66 19.24 -6.89 -0.64
C LEU A 66 19.89 -5.56 -0.24
N SER A 67 19.18 -4.72 0.54
CA SER A 67 19.74 -3.49 1.09
C SER A 67 20.90 -3.76 2.05
N GLU A 68 20.74 -4.71 2.97
CA GLU A 68 21.79 -5.14 3.90
C GLU A 68 23.01 -5.66 3.16
N LYS A 69 22.80 -6.49 2.13
CA LYS A 69 23.87 -7.00 1.27
C LYS A 69 24.60 -5.87 0.55
N ALA A 70 23.88 -4.86 0.08
CA ALA A 70 24.47 -3.69 -0.56
C ALA A 70 25.28 -2.83 0.43
N ASP A 71 24.82 -2.67 1.67
CA ASP A 71 25.53 -1.93 2.72
C ASP A 71 26.82 -2.64 3.16
N GLN A 72 26.77 -3.97 3.31
CA GLN A 72 27.95 -4.78 3.64
C GLN A 72 29.01 -4.72 2.53
N ALA A 73 28.60 -4.91 1.28
CA ALA A 73 29.49 -4.82 0.13
C ALA A 73 30.05 -3.40 -0.05
N GLY A 74 29.23 -2.38 0.16
CA GLY A 74 29.64 -0.98 0.10
C GLY A 74 30.68 -0.61 1.15
N SER A 75 30.57 -1.16 2.37
CA SER A 75 31.57 -0.96 3.43
C SER A 75 32.93 -1.57 3.07
N LYS A 76 32.94 -2.70 2.37
CA LYS A 76 34.18 -3.30 1.84
C LYS A 76 34.76 -2.47 0.70
N PHE A 77 33.92 -2.08 -0.27
CA PHE A 77 34.31 -1.22 -1.39
C PHE A 77 34.94 0.10 -0.93
N GLU A 78 34.36 0.75 0.08
CA GLU A 78 34.89 1.98 0.66
C GLU A 78 36.31 1.83 1.22
N LYS A 79 36.57 0.72 1.93
CA LYS A 79 37.91 0.41 2.45
C LYS A 79 38.92 0.19 1.31
N GLU A 80 38.53 -0.56 0.28
CA GLU A 80 39.37 -0.82 -0.89
C GLU A 80 39.67 0.47 -1.68
N MET A 81 38.68 1.33 -1.87
CA MET A 81 38.85 2.62 -2.55
C MET A 81 39.82 3.55 -1.82
N ARG A 82 39.67 3.67 -0.50
CA ARG A 82 40.61 4.46 0.33
C ARG A 82 42.02 3.90 0.27
N ALA A 83 42.18 2.58 0.33
CA ALA A 83 43.48 1.92 0.21
C ALA A 83 44.12 2.13 -1.17
N ALA A 84 43.31 2.21 -2.22
CA ALA A 84 43.75 2.55 -3.59
C ALA A 84 44.04 4.05 -3.79
N GLY A 85 43.92 4.87 -2.73
CA GLY A 85 44.23 6.30 -2.76
C GLY A 85 43.11 7.17 -3.31
N ALA A 86 41.88 6.66 -3.45
CA ALA A 86 40.74 7.48 -3.88
C ALA A 86 40.45 8.61 -2.89
N SER A 87 40.04 9.76 -3.41
CA SER A 87 39.62 10.91 -2.62
C SER A 87 38.35 10.60 -1.83
N SER A 88 38.20 11.24 -0.65
CA SER A 88 36.98 11.12 0.16
C SER A 88 35.72 11.54 -0.60
N GLY A 89 35.84 12.50 -1.53
CA GLY A 89 34.73 12.96 -2.38
C GLY A 89 34.25 11.87 -3.33
N LEU A 90 35.17 11.21 -4.05
CA LEU A 90 34.82 10.09 -4.93
C LEU A 90 34.23 8.92 -4.16
N VAL A 91 34.82 8.56 -3.02
CA VAL A 91 34.31 7.50 -2.14
C VAL A 91 32.87 7.81 -1.70
N TYR A 92 32.61 9.04 -1.27
CA TYR A 92 31.26 9.47 -0.85
C TYR A 92 30.26 9.40 -2.01
N GLN A 93 30.62 9.91 -3.18
CA GLN A 93 29.77 9.87 -4.38
C GLN A 93 29.41 8.44 -4.76
N GLU A 94 30.40 7.54 -4.82
CA GLU A 94 30.20 6.15 -5.21
C GLU A 94 29.41 5.36 -4.16
N ARG A 95 29.61 5.64 -2.86
CA ARG A 95 28.79 5.06 -1.79
C ARG A 95 27.36 5.58 -1.80
N GLY A 96 27.14 6.83 -2.20
CA GLY A 96 25.82 7.44 -2.36
C GLY A 96 24.90 6.65 -3.30
N LYS A 97 25.45 5.93 -4.28
CA LYS A 97 24.69 5.04 -5.17
C LYS A 97 23.94 3.93 -4.42
N THR A 98 24.46 3.47 -3.27
CA THR A 98 23.77 2.51 -2.40
C THR A 98 22.47 3.11 -1.87
N HIS A 99 22.50 4.36 -1.44
CA HIS A 99 21.31 5.04 -0.91
C HIS A 99 20.27 5.24 -2.02
N VAL A 100 20.71 5.59 -3.22
CA VAL A 100 19.84 5.70 -4.40
C VAL A 100 19.17 4.35 -4.69
N LEU A 101 19.94 3.26 -4.73
CA LEU A 101 19.42 1.92 -4.97
C LEU A 101 18.40 1.50 -3.91
N LYS A 102 18.70 1.71 -2.63
CA LYS A 102 17.80 1.36 -1.52
C LYS A 102 16.47 2.11 -1.59
N ASN A 103 16.54 3.43 -1.77
CA ASN A 103 15.34 4.25 -1.92
C ASN A 103 14.53 3.86 -3.17
N TRP A 104 15.20 3.49 -4.27
CA TRP A 104 14.54 2.97 -5.45
C TRP A 104 13.82 1.65 -5.16
N MET A 105 14.47 0.66 -4.51
CA MET A 105 13.84 -0.62 -4.15
C MET A 105 12.62 -0.42 -3.25
N ASP A 106 12.70 0.48 -2.27
CA ASP A 106 11.58 0.83 -1.40
C ASP A 106 10.41 1.40 -2.19
N VAL A 107 10.66 2.38 -3.07
CA VAL A 107 9.62 3.03 -3.88
C VAL A 107 9.00 2.06 -4.88
N ASP A 108 9.83 1.24 -5.53
CA ASP A 108 9.35 0.26 -6.51
C ASP A 108 8.52 -0.82 -5.83
N TYR A 109 8.95 -1.25 -4.63
CA TYR A 109 8.21 -2.24 -3.85
C TYR A 109 6.87 -1.71 -3.37
N LEU A 110 6.81 -0.44 -2.94
CA LEU A 110 5.54 0.21 -2.57
C LEU A 110 4.57 0.25 -3.77
N LYS A 111 5.05 0.49 -4.99
CA LYS A 111 4.22 0.45 -6.20
C LYS A 111 3.67 -0.96 -6.45
N PHE A 112 4.53 -1.96 -6.33
CA PHE A 112 4.15 -3.37 -6.46
C PHE A 112 3.08 -3.75 -5.42
N GLU A 113 3.34 -3.46 -4.15
CA GLU A 113 2.45 -3.78 -3.03
C GLU A 113 1.07 -3.13 -3.21
N ASN A 114 1.02 -1.82 -3.53
CA ASN A 114 -0.23 -1.11 -3.74
C ASN A 114 -1.07 -1.73 -4.88
N LYS A 115 -0.44 -2.07 -6.01
CA LYS A 115 -1.12 -2.75 -7.12
C LYS A 115 -1.63 -4.13 -6.72
N LEU A 116 -0.83 -4.89 -5.98
CA LEU A 116 -1.20 -6.23 -5.53
C LEU A 116 -2.41 -6.21 -4.60
N PHE A 117 -2.42 -5.33 -3.60
CA PHE A 117 -3.56 -5.17 -2.70
C PHE A 117 -4.82 -4.67 -3.43
N ALA A 118 -4.68 -3.79 -4.42
CA ALA A 118 -5.82 -3.36 -5.22
C ALA A 118 -6.41 -4.49 -6.08
N ARG A 119 -5.57 -5.36 -6.66
CA ARG A 119 -6.03 -6.57 -7.37
C ARG A 119 -6.77 -7.53 -6.45
N ALA A 120 -6.22 -7.77 -5.25
CA ALA A 120 -6.87 -8.59 -4.23
C ALA A 120 -8.23 -7.99 -3.79
N ALA A 121 -8.27 -6.69 -3.56
CA ALA A 121 -9.50 -5.96 -3.20
C ALA A 121 -10.59 -6.09 -4.26
N LYS A 122 -10.25 -5.92 -5.54
CA LYS A 122 -11.19 -6.09 -6.67
C LYS A 122 -11.78 -7.50 -6.69
N LYS A 123 -10.94 -8.51 -6.51
CA LYS A 123 -11.39 -9.91 -6.46
C LYS A 123 -12.30 -10.21 -5.26
N ILE A 124 -11.97 -9.71 -4.07
CA ILE A 124 -12.83 -9.86 -2.89
C ILE A 124 -14.18 -9.18 -3.13
N LEU A 125 -14.19 -7.97 -3.72
CA LEU A 125 -15.42 -7.25 -4.04
C LEU A 125 -16.33 -8.04 -4.97
N GLU A 126 -15.77 -8.62 -6.04
CA GLU A 126 -16.49 -9.50 -6.96
C GLU A 126 -17.13 -10.68 -6.23
N ASN A 127 -16.36 -11.35 -5.37
CA ASN A 127 -16.85 -12.49 -4.61
C ASN A 127 -17.97 -12.10 -3.65
N VAL A 128 -17.82 -11.01 -2.89
CA VAL A 128 -18.89 -10.55 -1.98
C VAL A 128 -20.15 -10.22 -2.76
N LYS A 129 -20.06 -9.48 -3.87
CA LYS A 129 -21.21 -9.16 -4.73
C LYS A 129 -21.92 -10.41 -5.27
N SER A 130 -21.18 -11.47 -5.59
CA SER A 130 -21.78 -12.73 -6.06
C SER A 130 -22.54 -13.51 -4.98
N HIS A 131 -22.29 -13.24 -3.69
CA HIS A 131 -22.87 -13.98 -2.57
C HIS A 131 -23.90 -13.19 -1.74
N ILE A 132 -23.96 -11.87 -1.91
CA ILE A 132 -24.90 -11.01 -1.20
C ILE A 132 -26.19 -10.87 -2.02
N ASP A 133 -27.31 -11.26 -1.43
CA ASP A 133 -28.64 -11.05 -2.02
C ASP A 133 -29.15 -9.64 -1.70
N GLU A 134 -28.92 -8.72 -2.63
CA GLU A 134 -29.42 -7.34 -2.56
C GLU A 134 -30.96 -7.25 -2.59
N LYS A 135 -31.64 -8.31 -3.04
CA LYS A 135 -33.10 -8.35 -3.17
C LYS A 135 -33.78 -8.99 -1.97
N LYS A 136 -33.01 -9.39 -0.95
CA LYS A 136 -33.54 -9.99 0.27
C LYS A 136 -34.52 -9.03 0.92
N LEU A 137 -35.78 -9.47 1.03
CA LEU A 137 -36.82 -8.68 1.69
C LEU A 137 -36.57 -8.70 3.20
N HIS A 138 -36.35 -7.51 3.75
CA HIS A 138 -36.23 -7.33 5.18
C HIS A 138 -37.59 -6.91 5.74
N ARG A 139 -38.10 -7.66 6.72
CA ARG A 139 -39.45 -7.50 7.25
C ARG A 139 -39.40 -6.99 8.68
N CYS A 140 -40.33 -6.11 9.03
CA CYS A 140 -40.53 -5.66 10.40
C CYS A 140 -40.90 -6.86 11.28
N THR A 141 -40.20 -7.00 12.42
CA THR A 141 -40.44 -8.09 13.37
C THR A 141 -41.82 -8.05 14.03
N GLN A 142 -42.47 -6.88 14.06
CA GLN A 142 -43.77 -6.68 14.71
C GLN A 142 -44.96 -6.78 13.74
N CYS A 143 -44.86 -6.20 12.55
CA CYS A 143 -46.00 -6.09 11.62
C CYS A 143 -45.74 -6.68 10.23
N ALA A 144 -44.58 -7.28 10.00
CA ALA A 144 -44.16 -7.83 8.71
C ALA A 144 -44.16 -6.84 7.51
N ALA A 145 -44.29 -5.54 7.75
CA ALA A 145 -44.09 -4.53 6.72
C ALA A 145 -42.65 -4.55 6.19
N ASP A 146 -42.46 -4.18 4.93
CA ASP A 146 -41.13 -4.09 4.33
C ASP A 146 -40.30 -2.97 4.97
N LEU A 147 -39.05 -3.29 5.31
CA LEU A 147 -38.05 -2.35 5.79
C LEU A 147 -37.13 -1.99 4.63
N LYS A 148 -36.97 -0.69 4.36
CA LYS A 148 -36.02 -0.17 3.39
C LYS A 148 -34.62 -0.20 4.01
N ILE A 149 -33.85 -1.25 3.70
CA ILE A 149 -32.50 -1.45 4.24
C ILE A 149 -31.48 -1.30 3.12
N ASN A 150 -30.43 -0.51 3.35
CA ASN A 150 -29.23 -0.55 2.52
C ASN A 150 -28.40 -1.78 2.93
N VAL A 151 -28.35 -2.79 2.07
CA VAL A 151 -27.64 -4.04 2.35
C VAL A 151 -26.13 -3.81 2.50
N PHE A 152 -25.57 -2.88 1.73
CA PHE A 152 -24.18 -2.40 1.86
C PHE A 152 -24.06 -1.32 2.93
N SER A 153 -24.40 -1.70 4.15
CA SER A 153 -24.12 -0.90 5.35
C SER A 153 -22.93 -1.50 6.10
N PHE A 154 -22.07 -0.64 6.64
CA PHE A 154 -20.84 -1.05 7.34
C PHE A 154 -20.98 -0.99 8.85
N MET A 155 -22.19 -0.70 9.34
CA MET A 155 -22.50 -0.60 10.76
C MET A 155 -23.91 -1.10 11.06
N ALA A 156 -24.13 -1.50 12.31
CA ALA A 156 -25.48 -1.79 12.76
C ALA A 156 -26.31 -0.50 12.75
N VAL A 157 -27.53 -0.57 12.23
CA VAL A 157 -28.43 0.58 12.15
C VAL A 157 -29.79 0.25 12.75
N ASN A 158 -30.34 1.22 13.49
CA ASN A 158 -31.70 1.14 13.99
C ASN A 158 -32.64 1.79 12.98
N ILE A 159 -33.65 1.02 12.55
CA ILE A 159 -34.59 1.38 11.49
C ILE A 159 -35.98 1.41 12.08
N LYS A 160 -36.61 2.59 12.04
CA LYS A 160 -38.00 2.75 12.46
C LYS A 160 -38.92 2.23 11.36
N CYS A 161 -39.85 1.34 11.69
CA CYS A 161 -40.87 0.87 10.76
C CYS A 161 -41.86 2.00 10.44
N GLU A 162 -42.03 2.31 9.16
CA GLU A 162 -42.99 3.34 8.72
C GLU A 162 -44.45 2.96 9.02
N SER A 163 -44.77 1.66 9.05
CA SER A 163 -46.15 1.18 9.23
C SER A 163 -46.63 1.14 10.69
N CYS A 164 -45.80 0.64 11.62
CA CYS A 164 -46.21 0.46 13.03
C CYS A 164 -45.36 1.25 14.04
N GLY A 165 -44.32 1.95 13.60
CA GLY A 165 -43.46 2.77 14.45
C GLY A 165 -42.43 2.00 15.29
N SER A 166 -42.44 0.66 15.29
CA SER A 166 -41.45 -0.13 16.03
C SER A 166 -40.03 0.08 15.49
N VAL A 167 -39.03 0.06 16.37
CA VAL A 167 -37.61 0.11 15.98
C VAL A 167 -37.09 -1.31 15.76
N ASN A 168 -36.51 -1.57 14.60
CA ASN A 168 -35.84 -2.82 14.25
C ASN A 168 -34.35 -2.55 14.12
N THR A 169 -33.50 -3.51 14.50
CA THR A 169 -32.05 -3.40 14.32
C THR A 169 -31.62 -4.23 13.12
N TYR A 170 -30.94 -3.61 12.17
CA TYR A 170 -30.27 -4.30 11.07
C TYR A 170 -28.81 -4.51 11.43
N GLN A 171 -28.38 -5.77 11.36
CA GLN A 171 -26.98 -6.16 11.47
C GLN A 171 -26.47 -6.55 10.08
N PRO A 172 -25.53 -5.79 9.50
CA PRO A 172 -24.95 -6.17 8.22
C PRO A 172 -24.18 -7.49 8.31
N ASP A 173 -24.14 -8.19 7.18
CA ASP A 173 -23.35 -9.40 7.00
C ASP A 173 -21.87 -9.12 7.25
N ASP A 174 -21.19 -10.03 7.95
CA ASP A 174 -19.77 -9.86 8.28
C ASP A 174 -18.90 -9.67 7.03
N ARG A 175 -19.27 -10.30 5.90
CA ARG A 175 -18.57 -10.15 4.61
C ARG A 175 -18.71 -8.73 4.04
N VAL A 176 -19.86 -8.10 4.23
CA VAL A 176 -20.08 -6.70 3.84
C VAL A 176 -19.27 -5.76 4.72
N ARG A 177 -19.26 -5.97 6.04
CA ARG A 177 -18.44 -5.15 6.95
C ARG A 177 -16.95 -5.27 6.62
N ALA A 178 -16.50 -6.47 6.25
CA ALA A 178 -15.11 -6.74 5.91
C ALA A 178 -14.64 -5.97 4.66
N LEU A 179 -15.55 -5.58 3.76
CA LEU A 179 -15.22 -4.78 2.57
C LEU A 179 -14.60 -3.43 2.91
N GLU A 180 -14.96 -2.79 4.03
CA GLU A 180 -14.35 -1.52 4.42
C GLU A 180 -12.83 -1.65 4.53
N HIS A 181 -12.38 -2.68 5.26
CA HIS A 181 -10.95 -2.86 5.54
C HIS A 181 -10.20 -3.53 4.38
N TYR A 182 -10.75 -4.61 3.81
CA TYR A 182 -10.04 -5.43 2.83
C TYR A 182 -10.24 -4.98 1.38
N VAL A 183 -11.19 -4.08 1.11
CA VAL A 183 -11.49 -3.61 -0.23
C VAL A 183 -11.38 -2.10 -0.34
N ILE A 184 -12.20 -1.36 0.42
CA ILE A 184 -12.36 0.08 0.21
C ILE A 184 -11.09 0.83 0.58
N VAL A 185 -10.43 0.49 1.70
CA VAL A 185 -9.14 1.09 2.07
C VAL A 185 -8.05 0.83 1.02
N PRO A 186 -7.79 -0.42 0.56
CA PRO A 186 -6.85 -0.66 -0.53
C PRO A 186 -7.16 0.09 -1.84
N LEU A 187 -8.43 0.22 -2.21
CA LEU A 187 -8.82 0.96 -3.43
C LEU A 187 -8.67 2.47 -3.26
N ALA A 188 -8.92 3.00 -2.06
CA ALA A 188 -8.65 4.39 -1.72
C ALA A 188 -7.14 4.70 -1.78
N GLU A 189 -6.31 3.78 -1.26
CA GLU A 189 -4.85 3.85 -1.40
C GLU A 189 -4.44 3.84 -2.87
N GLU A 190 -4.98 2.92 -3.69
CA GLU A 190 -4.70 2.86 -5.13
C GLU A 190 -5.04 4.18 -5.84
N CYS A 191 -6.21 4.74 -5.53
CA CYS A 191 -6.69 6.00 -6.10
C CYS A 191 -5.79 7.21 -5.75
N ALA A 192 -5.25 7.24 -4.53
CA ALA A 192 -4.44 8.35 -4.03
C ALA A 192 -2.93 8.13 -4.20
N PHE A 193 -2.51 6.97 -4.70
CA PHE A 193 -1.13 6.49 -4.59
C PHE A 193 -0.10 7.41 -5.26
N GLU A 194 -0.42 8.01 -6.40
CA GLU A 194 0.49 8.93 -7.08
C GLU A 194 0.87 10.13 -6.20
N GLU A 195 -0.10 10.69 -5.47
CA GLU A 195 0.16 11.82 -4.59
C GLU A 195 0.90 11.38 -3.33
N LYS A 196 0.68 10.16 -2.86
CA LYS A 196 1.48 9.54 -1.78
C LYS A 196 2.95 9.44 -2.16
N LEU A 197 3.25 9.09 -3.42
CA LEU A 197 4.63 9.05 -3.92
C LEU A 197 5.24 10.45 -4.01
N LYS A 198 4.50 11.43 -4.56
CA LYS A 198 4.97 12.83 -4.63
C LYS A 198 5.17 13.44 -3.24
N ALA A 199 4.36 13.06 -2.26
CA ALA A 199 4.43 13.55 -0.88
C ALA A 199 5.77 13.28 -0.19
N ARG A 200 6.58 12.35 -0.71
CA ARG A 200 7.95 12.10 -0.22
C ARG A 200 8.89 13.29 -0.45
N THR A 201 8.61 14.13 -1.44
CA THR A 201 9.42 15.30 -1.80
C THR A 201 8.64 16.61 -1.79
N ASP A 202 7.31 16.55 -1.97
CA ASP A 202 6.41 17.70 -2.02
C ASP A 202 5.36 17.61 -0.90
N LYS A 203 5.52 18.44 0.14
CA LYS A 203 4.58 18.48 1.26
C LYS A 203 3.17 18.92 0.85
N GLY A 204 3.00 19.66 -0.26
CA GLY A 204 1.70 20.02 -0.83
C GLY A 204 0.92 18.82 -1.34
N ALA A 205 1.62 17.88 -2.00
CA ALA A 205 1.03 16.63 -2.50
C ALA A 205 0.41 15.76 -1.38
N MET A 206 0.89 15.88 -0.13
CA MET A 206 0.31 15.15 1.00
C MET A 206 -1.13 15.56 1.29
N LYS A 207 -1.47 16.86 1.11
CA LYS A 207 -2.85 17.33 1.28
C LYS A 207 -3.75 16.76 0.20
N GLU A 208 -3.26 16.70 -1.04
CA GLU A 208 -3.99 16.10 -2.17
C GLU A 208 -4.17 14.59 -2.00
N TYR A 209 -3.16 13.89 -1.48
CA TYR A 209 -3.28 12.49 -1.07
C TYR A 209 -4.44 12.30 -0.10
N TYR A 210 -4.50 13.06 1.00
CA TYR A 210 -5.59 12.93 1.97
C TYR A 210 -6.96 13.22 1.36
N LYS A 211 -7.07 14.28 0.53
CA LYS A 211 -8.33 14.59 -0.15
C LYS A 211 -8.80 13.45 -1.04
N LYS A 212 -7.93 12.88 -1.87
CA LYS A 212 -8.26 11.73 -2.74
C LYS A 212 -8.63 10.49 -1.92
N TYR A 213 -7.80 10.14 -0.94
CA TYR A 213 -8.00 8.96 -0.10
C TYR A 213 -9.32 9.04 0.68
N TYR A 214 -9.52 10.09 1.49
CA TYR A 214 -10.74 10.24 2.29
C TYR A 214 -11.96 10.54 1.43
N GLY A 215 -11.81 11.25 0.31
CA GLY A 215 -12.90 11.45 -0.65
C GLY A 215 -13.42 10.13 -1.20
N TYR A 216 -12.52 9.19 -1.52
CA TYR A 216 -12.91 7.83 -1.92
C TYR A 216 -13.66 7.11 -0.79
N LEU A 217 -13.17 7.18 0.46
CA LEU A 217 -13.84 6.55 1.60
C LEU A 217 -15.25 7.13 1.83
N ILE A 218 -15.40 8.45 1.81
CA ILE A 218 -16.68 9.16 1.99
C ILE A 218 -17.69 8.73 0.92
N GLN A 219 -17.26 8.64 -0.33
CA GLN A 219 -18.11 8.25 -1.45
C GLN A 219 -18.56 6.79 -1.38
N ASN A 220 -17.70 5.89 -0.88
CA ASN A 220 -17.94 4.44 -0.91
C ASN A 220 -18.47 3.87 0.42
N ILE A 221 -18.44 4.65 1.50
CA ILE A 221 -18.91 4.27 2.85
C ILE A 221 -19.77 5.43 3.40
N PRO A 222 -20.95 5.68 2.82
CA PRO A 222 -21.76 6.85 3.17
C PRO A 222 -22.19 6.87 4.64
N ASP A 223 -22.40 5.71 5.25
CA ASP A 223 -22.81 5.60 6.65
C ASP A 223 -21.74 6.12 7.63
N LYS A 224 -20.47 6.18 7.19
CA LYS A 224 -19.34 6.72 7.95
C LYS A 224 -18.79 8.03 7.37
N ALA A 225 -19.48 8.66 6.41
CA ALA A 225 -19.01 9.89 5.75
C ALA A 225 -18.58 10.97 6.75
N LYS A 226 -19.42 11.28 7.75
CA LYS A 226 -19.11 12.29 8.79
C LYS A 226 -17.85 11.97 9.60
N TYR A 227 -17.58 10.69 9.85
CA TYR A 227 -16.37 10.26 10.54
C TYR A 227 -15.14 10.55 9.68
N TYR A 228 -15.17 10.19 8.39
CA TYR A 228 -14.08 10.44 7.46
C TYR A 228 -13.90 11.93 7.12
N GLU A 229 -14.97 12.72 7.08
CA GLU A 229 -14.89 14.18 6.93
C GLU A 229 -14.14 14.83 8.10
N ARG A 230 -14.44 14.39 9.33
CA ARG A 230 -13.71 14.85 10.52
C ARG A 230 -12.24 14.46 10.43
N ASP A 231 -11.94 13.20 10.13
CA ASP A 231 -10.56 12.73 10.01
C ASP A 231 -9.81 13.48 8.90
N LEU A 232 -10.44 13.73 7.74
CA LEU A 232 -9.86 14.56 6.68
C LEU A 232 -9.56 15.97 7.18
N HIS A 233 -10.50 16.61 7.88
CA HIS A 233 -10.31 17.94 8.44
C HIS A 233 -9.13 17.98 9.42
N GLU A 234 -9.04 17.01 10.33
CA GLU A 234 -7.91 16.87 11.26
C GLU A 234 -6.58 16.72 10.52
N ARG A 235 -6.52 15.89 9.47
CA ARG A 235 -5.30 15.68 8.66
C ARG A 235 -4.88 16.93 7.89
N LEU A 236 -5.84 17.70 7.37
CA LEU A 236 -5.59 18.92 6.60
C LEU A 236 -5.21 20.11 7.49
N THR A 237 -5.69 20.15 8.72
CA THR A 237 -5.45 21.25 9.67
C THR A 237 -4.26 21.01 10.60
N ASN A 238 -3.73 19.78 10.64
CA ASN A 238 -2.63 19.42 11.52
C ASN A 238 -1.41 20.36 11.33
N PRO A 239 -0.93 21.04 12.39
CA PRO A 239 0.23 21.96 12.36
C PRO A 239 1.51 21.36 11.79
N MET A 240 1.69 20.04 11.88
CA MET A 240 2.82 19.33 11.26
C MET A 240 2.81 19.42 9.72
N PHE A 241 1.67 19.75 9.11
CA PHE A 241 1.47 19.92 7.66
C PHE A 241 0.96 21.32 7.27
N THR A 242 0.66 22.20 8.24
CA THR A 242 0.13 23.56 8.00
C THR A 242 1.08 24.69 8.33
N ASN A 243 2.19 24.46 9.04
CA ASN A 243 3.23 25.49 9.20
C ASN A 243 4.09 25.62 7.94
N PHE A 244 3.69 26.58 7.09
CA PHE A 244 4.51 27.25 6.09
C PHE A 244 4.29 28.75 6.23
#